data_AF-A0A2W2GI70-F1
#
_entry.id   AF-A0A2W2GI70-F1
#
_cell.length_a   1.000
_cell.length_b   1.000
_cell.length_c   1.000
_cell.angle_alpha   90.00
_cell.angle_beta   90.00
_cell.angle_gamma   90.00
#
_symmetry.space_group_name_H-M   'P 1'
#
loop_
_entity.id
_entity.type
_entity.pdbx_description
1 polymer ?
#
loop_
_entity_poly.entity_id
_entity_poly.type
_entity_poly.pdbx_seq_one_letter_code
_entity_poly.pdbx_strand_id
1 'polypeptide(L)'
;MTEQGHAGVEELQRVLDEVFRDHDRVTRREVYGRASEHLHVPAAILAHLNELPMGPYTRSELTEAINEVIRGRGEQDALGLLTMPR
;
A
#
# COMPACT_ATOMS: atom_id res chain seq x y z
N MET A 1 3.37 16.07 -11.49
CA MET A 1 2.28 15.07 -11.48
C MET A 1 2.51 14.07 -12.61
N THR A 2 2.99 12.87 -12.29
CA THR A 2 3.03 11.75 -13.27
C THR A 2 1.82 10.86 -13.02
N GLU A 3 0.95 10.70 -14.02
CA GLU A 3 -0.29 9.88 -13.94
C GLU A 3 -0.03 8.44 -13.48
N GLN A 4 1.19 7.93 -13.67
CA GLN A 4 1.61 6.58 -13.29
C GLN A 4 1.73 6.36 -11.77
N GLY A 5 2.02 7.42 -11.00
CA GLY A 5 2.18 7.29 -9.54
C GLY A 5 0.84 7.09 -8.83
N HIS A 6 -0.15 7.91 -9.19
CA HIS A 6 -1.52 7.80 -8.68
C HIS A 6 -2.17 6.47 -9.04
N ALA A 7 -1.99 6.00 -10.29
CA ALA A 7 -2.49 4.69 -10.71
C ALA A 7 -1.90 3.54 -9.86
N GLY A 8 -0.64 3.66 -9.43
CA GLY A 8 0.00 2.66 -8.57
C GLY A 8 -0.59 2.60 -7.15
N VAL A 9 -0.93 3.75 -6.57
CA VAL A 9 -1.60 3.82 -5.25
C VAL A 9 -3.04 3.31 -5.34
N GLU A 10 -3.76 3.61 -6.43
CA GLU A 10 -5.10 3.07 -6.66
C GLU A 10 -5.09 1.55 -6.82
N GLU A 11 -4.10 0.98 -7.51
CA GLU A 11 -3.97 -0.47 -7.62
C GLU A 11 -3.62 -1.10 -6.27
N LEU A 12 -2.71 -0.49 -5.50
CA LEU A 12 -2.43 -0.96 -4.14
C LEU A 12 -3.68 -0.90 -3.26
N GLN A 13 -4.53 0.12 -3.41
CA GLN A 13 -5.80 0.21 -2.68
C GLN A 13 -6.68 -1.01 -2.97
N ARG A 14 -6.78 -1.43 -4.23
CA ARG A 14 -7.53 -2.64 -4.62
C ARG A 14 -6.95 -3.91 -4.02
N VAL A 15 -5.63 -4.05 -4.01
CA VAL A 15 -4.97 -5.18 -3.36
C VAL A 15 -5.33 -5.23 -1.88
N LEU A 16 -5.32 -4.09 -1.19
CA LEU A 16 -5.73 -4.02 0.21
C LEU A 16 -7.21 -4.44 0.38
N ASP A 17 -8.11 -3.95 -0.48
CA ASP A 17 -9.52 -4.35 -0.47
C ASP A 17 -9.71 -5.87 -0.66
N GLU A 18 -8.91 -6.52 -1.49
CA GLU A 18 -8.96 -7.96 -1.71
C GLU A 18 -8.43 -8.75 -0.51
N VAL A 19 -7.29 -8.35 0.05
CA VAL A 19 -6.68 -9.05 1.19
C VAL A 19 -7.57 -8.92 2.43
N PHE A 20 -8.07 -7.72 2.71
CA PHE A 20 -8.91 -7.47 3.89
C PHE A 20 -10.36 -7.92 3.75
N ARG A 21 -10.76 -8.48 2.60
CA ARG A 21 -12.10 -9.06 2.42
C ARG A 21 -12.31 -10.29 3.30
N ASP A 22 -11.28 -11.11 3.45
CA ASP A 22 -11.32 -12.39 4.17
C ASP A 22 -10.58 -12.33 5.53
N HIS A 23 -9.79 -11.28 5.75
CA HIS A 23 -8.92 -11.15 6.91
C HIS A 23 -9.09 -9.80 7.61
N ASP A 24 -9.30 -9.81 8.93
CA ASP A 24 -9.35 -8.58 9.74
C ASP A 24 -7.95 -7.97 9.95
N ARG A 25 -6.94 -8.85 10.02
CA ARG A 25 -5.53 -8.49 10.23
C ARG A 25 -4.62 -9.25 9.28
N VAL A 26 -3.64 -8.55 8.74
CA VAL A 26 -2.73 -9.09 7.71
C VAL A 26 -1.32 -8.63 8.00
N THR A 27 -0.32 -9.39 7.54
CA THR A 27 1.07 -8.96 7.60
C THR A 27 1.49 -8.23 6.33
N ARG A 28 2.50 -7.35 6.44
CA ARG A 28 3.11 -6.71 5.25
C ARG A 28 3.60 -7.70 4.20
N ARG A 29 3.99 -8.92 4.60
CA ARG A 29 4.47 -9.97 3.69
C ARG A 29 3.33 -10.58 2.87
N GLU A 30 2.17 -10.78 3.48
CA GLU A 30 0.98 -11.26 2.77
C GLU A 30 0.52 -10.22 1.74
N VAL A 31 0.47 -8.95 2.13
CA VAL A 31 0.13 -7.85 1.22
C VAL A 31 1.16 -7.70 0.12
N TYR A 32 2.46 -7.77 0.44
CA TYR A 32 3.51 -7.77 -0.57
C TYR A 32 3.36 -8.94 -1.55
N GLY A 33 3.08 -10.14 -1.05
CA GLY A 33 2.87 -11.33 -1.86
C GLY A 33 1.73 -11.12 -2.86
N ARG A 34 0.56 -10.70 -2.38
CA ARG A 34 -0.58 -10.40 -3.25
C ARG A 34 -0.29 -9.24 -4.21
N ALA A 35 0.26 -8.14 -3.72
CA ALA A 35 0.60 -6.99 -4.56
C ALA A 35 1.62 -7.34 -5.64
N SER A 36 2.55 -8.26 -5.37
CA SER A 36 3.55 -8.72 -6.35
C SER A 36 2.95 -9.57 -7.48
N GLU A 37 1.77 -10.17 -7.25
CA GLU A 37 1.01 -10.88 -8.28
C GLU A 37 0.23 -9.90 -9.18
N HIS A 38 0.02 -8.66 -8.75
CA HIS A 38 -0.63 -7.62 -9.55
C HIS A 38 0.39 -6.90 -10.43
N LEU A 39 0.32 -7.13 -11.74
CA LEU A 39 1.24 -6.58 -12.76
C LEU A 39 1.30 -5.04 -12.79
N HIS A 40 0.31 -4.35 -12.20
CA HIS A 40 0.20 -2.89 -12.25
C HIS A 40 0.67 -2.20 -10.97
N VAL A 41 1.07 -2.94 -9.92
CA VAL A 41 1.65 -2.30 -8.73
C VAL A 41 3.12 -1.95 -9.02
N PRO A 42 3.51 -0.66 -8.99
CA PRO A 42 4.87 -0.26 -9.29
C PRO A 42 5.88 -0.82 -8.29
N ALA A 43 7.07 -1.17 -8.75
CA ALA A 43 8.14 -1.68 -7.89
C ALA A 43 8.52 -0.73 -6.74
N ALA A 44 8.42 0.59 -6.95
CA ALA A 44 8.64 1.59 -5.90
C ALA A 44 7.64 1.42 -4.74
N ILE A 45 6.37 1.17 -5.04
CA ILE A 45 5.33 0.94 -4.04
C ILE A 45 5.57 -0.38 -3.29
N LEU A 46 5.99 -1.43 -4.01
CA LEU A 46 6.38 -2.70 -3.38
C LEU A 46 7.60 -2.55 -2.46
N ALA A 47 8.52 -1.62 -2.77
CA ALA A 47 9.64 -1.32 -1.89
C ALA A 47 9.16 -0.65 -0.58
N HIS A 48 8.18 0.26 -0.64
CA HIS A 48 7.61 0.90 0.55
C HIS A 48 6.98 -0.08 1.52
N LEU A 49 6.30 -1.13 1.02
CA LEU A 49 5.77 -2.21 1.85
C LEU A 49 6.86 -2.95 2.64
N ASN A 50 8.10 -2.98 2.15
CA ASN A 50 9.21 -3.62 2.86
C ASN A 50 9.80 -2.77 3.98
N GLU A 51 9.54 -1.47 4.00
CA GLU A 51 10.00 -0.55 5.03
C GLU A 51 9.11 -0.57 6.28
N LEU A 52 7.91 -1.14 6.15
CA LEU A 52 6.99 -1.25 7.27
C LEU A 52 7.53 -2.21 8.34
N PRO A 53 7.29 -1.92 9.62
CA PRO A 53 7.60 -2.86 10.70
C PRO A 53 6.95 -4.23 10.48
N MET A 54 7.54 -5.27 11.08
CA MET A 54 6.92 -6.59 11.06
C MET A 54 5.81 -6.65 12.10
N GLY A 55 4.63 -7.11 11.69
CA GLY A 55 3.49 -7.28 12.58
C GLY A 55 2.19 -7.48 11.81
N PRO A 56 1.13 -7.91 12.51
CA PRO A 56 -0.22 -7.87 11.98
C PRO A 56 -0.74 -6.43 12.02
N TYR A 57 -1.33 -5.99 10.92
CA TYR A 57 -1.97 -4.70 10.78
C TYR A 57 -3.45 -4.88 10.47
N THR A 58 -4.28 -4.04 11.07
CA THR A 58 -5.63 -3.76 10.54
C THR A 58 -5.53 -2.94 9.26
N ARG A 59 -6.64 -2.84 8.51
CA ARG A 59 -6.67 -2.06 7.27
C ARG A 59 -6.27 -0.60 7.49
N SER A 60 -6.78 0.03 8.54
CA SER A 60 -6.48 1.42 8.86
C SER A 60 -5.01 1.61 9.24
N GLU A 61 -4.48 0.75 10.12
CA GLU A 61 -3.07 0.84 10.54
C GLU A 61 -2.11 0.63 9.37
N LEU A 62 -2.40 -0.33 8.47
CA LEU A 62 -1.55 -0.57 7.31
C LEU A 62 -1.59 0.61 6.32
N THR A 63 -2.78 1.13 6.07
CA THR A 63 -3.01 2.29 5.18
C THR A 63 -2.26 3.51 5.70
N GLU A 64 -2.34 3.76 7.01
CA GLU A 64 -1.60 4.83 7.67
C GLU A 64 -0.10 4.65 7.54
N ALA A 65 0.41 3.45 7.86
CA ALA A 65 1.83 3.17 7.82
C ALA A 65 2.43 3.35 6.41
N ILE A 66 1.70 2.96 5.36
CA ILE A 66 2.13 3.19 3.96
C ILE A 66 2.12 4.69 3.62
N ASN A 67 1.07 5.41 4.02
CA ASN A 67 0.98 6.85 3.80
C ASN A 67 2.12 7.60 4.50
N GLU A 68 2.51 7.18 5.70
CA GLU A 68 3.65 7.74 6.42
C GLU A 68 4.97 7.48 5.70
N VAL A 69 5.17 6.30 5.10
CA VAL A 69 6.37 6.05 4.26
C VAL A 69 6.40 6.96 3.04
N ILE A 70 5.28 7.09 2.33
CA ILE A 70 5.17 7.96 1.15
C ILE A 70 5.46 9.43 1.52
N ARG A 71 4.92 9.90 2.65
CA ARG A 71 5.18 11.24 3.18
C ARG A 71 6.63 11.42 3.62
N GLY A 72 7.19 10.43 4.31
CA GLY A 72 8.58 10.43 4.75
C GLY A 72 9.58 10.54 3.60
N ARG A 73 9.21 10.01 2.43
CA ARG A 73 9.99 10.12 1.18
C ARG A 73 9.68 11.38 0.35
N GLY A 74 8.68 12.16 0.75
CA GLY A 74 8.25 13.35 0.01
C GLY A 74 7.54 13.04 -1.31
N GLU A 75 7.06 11.81 -1.49
CA GLU A 75 6.50 11.32 -2.75
C GLU A 75 4.98 11.53 -2.86
N GLN A 76 4.34 12.14 -1.85
CA GLN A 76 2.88 12.32 -1.83
C GLN A 76 2.33 13.10 -3.04
N ASP A 77 3.11 13.99 -3.65
CA ASP A 77 2.68 14.74 -4.85
C ASP A 77 2.80 13.89 -6.13
N ALA A 78 3.74 12.96 -6.15
CA ALA A 78 4.01 12.09 -7.29
C ALA A 78 3.12 10.84 -7.29
N LEU A 79 3.02 10.17 -6.14
CA LEU A 79 2.30 8.91 -5.96
C LEU A 79 0.86 9.11 -5.48
N GLY A 80 0.56 10.22 -4.79
CA GLY A 80 -0.68 10.35 -4.03
C GLY A 80 -0.62 9.59 -2.70
N LEU A 81 -1.76 9.52 -2.01
CA LEU A 81 -1.93 8.81 -0.75
C LEU A 81 -3.08 7.83 -0.84
N LEU A 82 -2.97 6.71 -0.12
CA LEU A 82 -4.06 5.75 0.03
C LEU A 82 -5.22 6.39 0.80
N THR A 83 -6.43 5.98 0.43
CA THR A 83 -7.64 6.45 1.10
C THR A 83 -7.84 5.68 2.40
N MET A 84 -8.00 6.42 3.50
CA MET A 84 -8.29 5.80 4.79
C MET A 84 -9.66 5.10 4.74
N PRO A 85 -9.75 3.84 5.17
CA PRO A 85 -11.04 3.19 5.37
C PRO A 85 -11.84 3.96 6.44
N ARG A 86 -13.15 4.11 6.22
CA ARG A 86 -14.05 4.86 7.12
C ARG A 86 -14.57 4.00 8.26
#